data_AF-A0A7S2NIN0-F1
#
_entry.id   AF-A0A7S2NIN0-F1
#
_cell.length_a   1.000
_cell.length_b   1.000
_cell.length_c   1.000
_cell.angle_alpha   90.00
_cell.angle_beta   90.00
_cell.angle_gamma   90.00
#
_symmetry.space_group_name_H-M   'P 1'
#
loop_
_entity.id
_entity.type
_entity.pdbx_description
1 polymer ?
#
loop_
_entity_poly.entity_id
_entity_poly.type
_entity_poly.pdbx_seq_one_letter_code
_entity_poly.pdbx_strand_id
1 'polypeptide(L)'
;NIVQKPVTDDSKEANENTSPCMYCGFTMVDSQLDCPNCKNISPFCMITGLRMPKGDWANCPHCSFPARKSALLEAIQNGQLAEGACPMCDTAIDPATLPEAPDTAAFISEYKALFQAADTSSG
;
A
#
# COMPACT_ATOMS: atom_id res chain seq x y z
N ASN A 1 52.20 -4.82 4.49
CA ASN A 1 51.17 -3.89 4.96
C ASN A 1 50.83 -2.91 3.85
N ILE A 2 49.89 -3.25 2.96
CA ILE A 2 49.00 -2.29 2.29
C ILE A 2 47.68 -3.06 2.10
N VAL A 3 46.67 -2.64 2.85
CA VAL A 3 45.28 -3.05 2.71
C VAL A 3 44.71 -2.36 1.47
N GLN A 4 44.36 -3.12 0.44
CA GLN A 4 43.31 -2.73 -0.48
C GLN A 4 42.17 -3.73 -0.30
N LYS A 5 41.20 -3.35 0.54
CA LYS A 5 39.89 -4.00 0.54
C LYS A 5 39.26 -3.66 -0.81
N PRO A 6 38.89 -4.64 -1.65
CA PRO A 6 38.14 -4.33 -2.86
C PRO A 6 36.83 -3.67 -2.43
N VAL A 7 36.60 -2.47 -2.96
CA VAL A 7 35.29 -1.82 -2.92
C VAL A 7 34.32 -2.74 -3.64
N THR A 8 33.38 -3.32 -2.90
CA THR A 8 32.28 -4.08 -3.47
C THR A 8 31.27 -3.09 -4.02
N ASP A 9 31.51 -2.66 -5.26
CA ASP A 9 30.51 -2.04 -6.11
C ASP A 9 29.61 -3.15 -6.68
N ASP A 10 28.60 -3.54 -5.90
CA ASP A 10 27.34 -4.14 -6.37
C ASP A 10 26.30 -3.98 -5.26
N SER A 11 26.13 -2.75 -4.77
CA SER A 11 24.90 -2.39 -4.08
C SER A 11 23.94 -1.93 -5.16
N LYS A 12 23.16 -2.88 -5.70
CA LYS A 12 21.77 -2.54 -6.03
C LYS A 12 21.16 -2.05 -4.73
N GLU A 13 21.34 -0.76 -4.43
CA GLU A 13 20.52 -0.06 -3.45
C GLU A 13 19.08 -0.27 -3.94
N ALA A 14 18.41 -1.27 -3.36
CA ALA A 14 16.98 -1.34 -3.37
C ALA A 14 16.52 -0.09 -2.63
N ASN A 15 16.46 1.03 -3.34
CA ASN A 15 16.00 2.30 -2.83
C ASN A 15 14.56 2.04 -2.38
N GLU A 16 14.38 1.80 -1.08
CA GLU A 16 13.08 1.52 -0.51
C GLU A 16 12.19 2.71 -0.85
N ASN A 17 11.16 2.47 -1.67
CA ASN A 17 10.27 3.54 -2.09
C ASN A 17 9.73 4.26 -0.85
N THR A 18 9.86 5.58 -0.81
CA THR A 18 9.30 6.40 0.26
C THR A 18 8.13 7.22 -0.27
N SER A 19 7.12 7.40 0.56
CA SER A 19 5.93 8.18 0.24
C SER A 19 5.30 8.73 1.53
N PRO A 20 4.46 9.77 1.46
CA PRO A 20 3.90 10.39 2.65
C PRO A 20 2.83 9.52 3.31
N CYS A 21 2.83 9.49 4.65
CA CYS A 21 1.78 8.86 5.45
C CYS A 21 0.42 9.50 5.14
N MET A 22 -0.61 8.68 4.88
CA MET A 22 -1.95 9.19 4.55
C MET A 22 -2.61 9.99 5.68
N TYR A 23 -2.19 9.74 6.93
CA TYR A 23 -2.77 10.38 8.11
C TYR A 23 -2.11 11.72 8.45
N CYS A 24 -0.77 11.79 8.44
CA CYS A 24 -0.02 12.95 8.94
C CYS A 24 0.96 13.55 7.93
N GLY A 25 1.11 12.96 6.75
CA GLY A 25 2.02 13.43 5.70
C GLY A 25 3.50 13.12 5.94
N PHE A 26 3.87 12.44 7.04
CA PHE A 26 5.26 12.07 7.32
C PHE A 26 5.80 11.09 6.27
N THR A 27 6.93 11.42 5.65
CA THR A 27 7.59 10.55 4.67
C THR A 27 8.27 9.39 5.38
N MET A 28 7.93 8.16 4.97
CA MET A 28 8.47 6.93 5.54
C MET A 28 8.64 5.87 4.44
N VAL A 29 9.22 4.71 4.72
CA VAL A 29 9.39 3.62 3.71
C VAL A 29 8.07 2.90 3.43
N ASP A 30 7.81 2.56 2.18
CA ASP A 30 6.56 1.93 1.71
C ASP A 30 6.29 0.56 2.36
N SER A 31 7.34 -0.12 2.80
CA SER A 31 7.31 -1.40 3.53
C SER A 31 6.81 -1.26 4.98
N GLN A 32 6.87 -0.06 5.57
CA GLN A 32 6.51 0.17 6.97
C GLN A 32 5.03 0.60 7.10
N LEU A 33 4.21 -0.22 7.74
CA LEU A 33 2.78 0.09 7.92
C LEU A 33 2.54 1.02 9.13
N ASP A 34 3.27 0.82 10.22
CA ASP A 34 3.17 1.65 11.42
C ASP A 34 3.87 3.00 11.20
N CYS A 35 3.12 4.10 11.29
CA CYS A 35 3.75 5.40 11.15
C CYS A 35 4.52 5.77 12.42
N PRO A 36 5.86 5.99 12.36
CA PRO A 36 6.64 6.32 13.54
C PRO A 36 6.26 7.69 14.14
N ASN A 37 5.69 8.57 13.33
CA ASN A 37 5.26 9.92 13.72
C ASN A 37 3.87 9.95 14.37
N CYS A 38 2.84 9.46 13.69
CA CYS A 38 1.45 9.56 14.18
C CYS A 38 0.91 8.28 14.82
N LYS A 39 1.71 7.21 14.87
CA LYS A 39 1.40 5.90 15.47
C LYS A 39 0.16 5.19 14.92
N ASN A 40 -0.33 5.61 13.75
CA ASN A 40 -1.42 4.93 13.04
C ASN A 40 -0.85 3.85 12.12
N ILE A 41 -1.60 2.77 11.97
CA ILE A 41 -1.30 1.68 11.03
C ILE A 41 -1.90 2.03 9.66
N SER A 42 -1.07 2.04 8.64
CA SER A 42 -1.49 2.31 7.27
C SER A 42 -2.09 1.04 6.65
N PRO A 43 -3.20 1.14 5.88
CA PRO A 43 -3.64 0.06 5.02
C PRO A 43 -2.53 -0.36 4.05
N PHE A 44 -2.53 -1.64 3.70
CA PHE A 44 -1.64 -2.19 2.69
C PHE A 44 -2.39 -2.43 1.38
N CYS A 45 -1.65 -2.38 0.29
CA CYS A 45 -2.12 -2.70 -1.04
C CYS A 45 -2.15 -4.21 -1.23
N MET A 46 -3.31 -4.77 -1.59
CA MET A 46 -3.41 -6.20 -1.93
C MET A 46 -2.50 -6.67 -3.08
N ILE A 47 -2.06 -5.76 -3.95
CA ILE A 47 -1.23 -6.10 -5.12
C ILE A 47 0.26 -6.05 -4.77
N THR A 48 0.72 -4.97 -4.13
CA THR A 48 2.15 -4.75 -3.86
C THR A 48 2.58 -5.22 -2.46
N GLY A 49 1.63 -5.41 -1.54
CA GLY A 49 1.91 -5.66 -0.12
C GLY A 49 2.45 -4.44 0.63
N LEU A 50 2.53 -3.28 -0.02
CA LEU A 50 3.08 -2.05 0.54
C LEU A 50 1.98 -1.12 1.03
N ARG A 51 2.32 -0.15 1.90
CA ARG A 51 1.36 0.81 2.41
C ARG A 51 0.68 1.62 1.31
N MET A 52 -0.55 2.02 1.54
CA MET A 52 -1.31 2.82 0.59
C MET A 52 -0.90 4.31 0.68
N PRO A 53 -0.54 4.97 -0.43
CA PRO A 53 -0.39 6.43 -0.47
C PRO A 53 -1.75 7.12 -0.69
N LYS A 54 -1.89 8.37 -0.23
CA LYS A 54 -3.14 9.12 -0.36
C LYS A 54 -3.55 9.41 -1.81
N GLY A 55 -2.58 9.55 -2.72
CA GLY A 55 -2.81 9.92 -4.12
C GLY A 55 -3.01 8.76 -5.10
N ASP A 56 -2.80 7.52 -4.66
CA ASP A 56 -2.90 6.34 -5.52
C ASP A 56 -3.69 5.26 -4.80
N TRP A 57 -5.02 5.40 -4.92
CA TRP A 57 -6.00 4.66 -4.14
C TRP A 57 -7.13 4.10 -5.01
N ALA A 58 -7.42 2.83 -4.83
CA ALA A 58 -8.59 2.12 -5.35
C ALA A 58 -9.05 1.07 -4.33
N ASN A 59 -10.29 0.63 -4.47
CA ASN A 59 -10.83 -0.51 -3.73
C ASN A 59 -11.40 -1.52 -4.74
N CYS A 60 -11.31 -2.81 -4.41
CA CYS A 60 -12.04 -3.82 -5.17
C CYS A 60 -13.55 -3.57 -5.04
N PRO A 61 -14.32 -3.52 -6.15
CA PRO A 61 -15.76 -3.25 -6.11
C PRO A 61 -16.58 -4.37 -5.45
N HIS A 62 -15.99 -5.56 -5.26
CA HIS A 62 -16.67 -6.73 -4.69
C HIS A 62 -16.45 -6.90 -3.18
N CYS A 63 -15.19 -6.82 -2.74
CA CYS A 63 -14.83 -7.02 -1.33
C CYS A 63 -14.38 -5.73 -0.62
N SER A 64 -14.40 -4.59 -1.30
CA SER A 64 -13.95 -3.28 -0.80
C SER A 64 -12.49 -3.24 -0.33
N PHE A 65 -11.67 -4.24 -0.68
CA PHE A 65 -10.29 -4.32 -0.23
C PHE A 65 -9.40 -3.25 -0.89
N PRO A 66 -8.52 -2.56 -0.14
CA PRO A 66 -7.68 -1.49 -0.67
C PRO A 66 -6.56 -1.98 -1.59
N ALA A 67 -6.37 -1.26 -2.69
CA ALA A 67 -5.32 -1.49 -3.67
C ALA A 67 -4.81 -0.16 -4.23
N ARG A 68 -3.51 -0.07 -4.54
CA ARG A 68 -2.98 1.03 -5.35
C ARG A 68 -3.61 0.95 -6.73
N LYS A 69 -4.19 2.04 -7.21
CA LYS A 69 -4.88 2.07 -8.51
C LYS A 69 -3.90 1.77 -9.63
N SER A 70 -2.71 2.39 -9.59
CA SER A 70 -1.64 2.15 -10.55
C SER A 70 -1.24 0.67 -10.61
N ALA A 71 -0.93 0.07 -9.46
CA ALA A 71 -0.51 -1.32 -9.36
C ALA A 71 -1.62 -2.31 -9.75
N LEU A 72 -2.88 -2.01 -9.38
CA LEU A 72 -4.02 -2.85 -9.73
C LEU A 72 -4.24 -2.87 -11.25
N LEU A 73 -4.22 -1.70 -11.89
CA LEU A 73 -4.35 -1.59 -13.34
C LEU A 73 -3.20 -2.28 -14.06
N GLU A 74 -1.97 -2.08 -13.60
CA GLU A 74 -0.78 -2.73 -14.15
C GLU A 74 -0.85 -4.26 -13.99
N ALA A 75 -1.25 -4.76 -12.82
CA ALA A 75 -1.37 -6.19 -12.56
C ALA A 75 -2.45 -6.87 -13.43
N ILE A 76 -3.57 -6.18 -13.68
CA ILE A 76 -4.61 -6.65 -14.62
C ILE A 76 -4.04 -6.66 -16.05
N GLN A 77 -3.43 -5.57 -16.49
CA GLN A 77 -2.92 -5.42 -17.87
C GLN A 77 -1.80 -6.41 -18.20
N ASN A 78 -0.90 -6.67 -17.24
CA ASN A 78 0.23 -7.57 -17.41
C ASN A 78 -0.13 -9.04 -17.14
N GLY A 79 -1.39 -9.35 -16.82
CA GLY A 79 -1.85 -10.72 -16.53
C GLY A 79 -1.28 -11.32 -15.23
N GLN A 80 -0.85 -10.48 -14.28
CA GLN A 80 -0.39 -10.93 -12.97
C GLN A 80 -1.54 -11.44 -12.10
N LEU A 81 -2.76 -10.98 -12.38
CA LEU A 81 -3.99 -11.51 -11.82
C LEU A 81 -4.58 -12.56 -12.77
N ALA A 82 -4.86 -13.75 -12.24
CA ALA A 82 -5.52 -14.81 -13.00
C ALA A 82 -6.86 -14.30 -13.53
N GLU A 83 -6.95 -14.09 -14.85
CA GLU A 83 -8.14 -13.55 -15.52
C GLU A 83 -8.62 -12.18 -14.95
N GLY A 84 -7.71 -11.40 -14.35
CA GLY A 84 -8.07 -10.15 -13.68
C GLY A 84 -8.81 -10.34 -12.34
N ALA A 85 -8.78 -11.54 -11.75
CA ALA A 85 -9.45 -11.85 -10.50
C ALA A 85 -8.77 -11.21 -9.28
N CYS A 86 -9.59 -10.68 -8.39
CA CYS A 86 -9.18 -10.16 -7.09
C CYS A 86 -8.55 -11.26 -6.22
N PRO A 87 -7.29 -11.16 -5.74
CA PRO A 87 -6.68 -12.16 -4.87
C PRO A 87 -7.35 -12.31 -3.48
N MET A 88 -8.27 -11.43 -3.12
CA MET A 88 -8.98 -11.48 -1.83
C MET A 88 -10.37 -12.12 -1.92
N CYS A 89 -10.99 -12.13 -3.11
CA CYS A 89 -12.36 -12.62 -3.27
C CYS A 89 -12.62 -13.37 -4.59
N ASP A 90 -11.57 -13.64 -5.36
CA ASP A 90 -11.57 -14.41 -6.62
C ASP A 90 -12.55 -13.90 -7.68
N THR A 91 -13.02 -12.65 -7.55
CA THR A 91 -13.95 -12.04 -8.50
C THR A 91 -13.19 -11.18 -9.49
N ALA A 92 -13.48 -11.32 -10.78
CA ALA A 92 -12.89 -10.52 -11.85
C ALA A 92 -13.13 -9.02 -11.62
N ILE A 93 -12.06 -8.23 -11.65
CA ILE A 93 -12.12 -6.78 -11.50
C ILE A 93 -12.13 -6.16 -12.90
N ASP A 94 -13.19 -5.42 -13.22
CA ASP A 94 -13.22 -4.60 -14.43
C ASP A 94 -12.51 -3.26 -14.16
N PRO A 95 -11.36 -2.97 -14.81
CA PRO A 95 -10.64 -1.72 -14.64
C PRO A 95 -11.46 -0.47 -15.00
N ALA A 96 -12.48 -0.60 -15.86
CA ALA A 96 -13.37 0.50 -16.22
C ALA A 96 -14.37 0.86 -15.11
N THR A 97 -14.61 -0.05 -14.17
CA THR A 97 -15.52 0.15 -13.02
C THR A 97 -14.83 0.71 -11.79
N LEU A 98 -13.50 0.82 -11.81
CA LEU A 98 -12.74 1.34 -10.69
C LEU A 98 -13.00 2.85 -10.53
N PRO A 99 -13.49 3.29 -9.36
CA PRO A 99 -13.76 4.70 -9.14
C PRO A 99 -12.48 5.55 -9.31
N GLU A 100 -12.65 6.80 -9.71
CA GLU A 100 -11.61 7.81 -9.55
C GLU A 100 -11.27 7.95 -8.06
N ALA A 101 -10.04 8.38 -7.76
CA ALA A 101 -9.51 8.37 -6.39
C ALA A 101 -10.57 8.98 -5.45
N PRO A 102 -11.10 8.19 -4.49
CA PRO A 102 -12.21 8.66 -3.66
C PRO A 102 -11.77 9.86 -2.84
N ASP A 103 -12.74 10.57 -2.26
CA ASP A 103 -12.49 11.55 -1.20
C ASP A 103 -11.85 10.82 0.00
N THR A 104 -10.52 10.69 -0.06
CA THR A 104 -9.72 9.85 0.83
C THR A 104 -9.90 10.23 2.28
N ALA A 105 -10.32 11.46 2.59
CA ALA A 105 -10.53 11.93 3.94
C ALA A 105 -11.53 11.08 4.75
N ALA A 106 -12.68 10.72 4.16
CA ALA A 106 -13.70 9.93 4.85
C ALA A 106 -13.20 8.50 5.10
N PHE A 107 -12.63 7.88 4.06
CA PHE A 107 -12.06 6.54 4.14
C PHE A 107 -10.93 6.47 5.17
N ILE A 108 -10.00 7.43 5.14
CA ILE A 108 -8.88 7.51 6.09
C ILE A 108 -9.37 7.61 7.54
N SER A 109 -10.42 8.40 7.79
CA SER A 109 -10.98 8.54 9.14
C SER A 109 -11.62 7.25 9.63
N GLU A 110 -12.38 6.57 8.77
CA GLU A 110 -13.02 5.30 9.12
C GLU A 110 -11.98 4.20 9.36
N TYR A 111 -11.00 4.07 8.47
CA TYR A 111 -9.90 3.12 8.61
C TYR A 111 -9.11 3.37 9.89
N LYS A 112 -8.79 4.63 10.20
CA LYS A 112 -8.15 5.00 11.46
C LYS A 112 -8.96 4.52 12.67
N ALA A 113 -10.27 4.69 12.67
CA ALA A 113 -11.14 4.27 13.77
C ALA A 113 -11.16 2.74 13.94
N LEU A 114 -11.21 1.98 12.84
CA LEU A 114 -11.23 0.52 12.88
C LEU A 114 -9.97 -0.07 13.53
N PHE A 115 -8.78 0.45 13.18
CA PHE A 115 -7.53 -0.08 13.71
C PHE A 115 -7.17 0.49 15.09
N GLN A 116 -7.60 1.70 15.44
CA GLN A 116 -7.41 2.24 16.80
C GLN A 116 -8.35 1.58 17.84
N ALA A 117 -9.54 1.15 17.43
CA ALA A 117 -10.46 0.43 18.31
C ALA A 117 -9.94 -0.98 18.68
N ALA A 118 -9.14 -1.60 17.81
CA ALA A 118 -8.55 -2.93 18.05
C ALA A 118 -7.48 -2.93 19.17
N ASP A 119 -6.81 -1.80 19.42
CA ASP A 119 -5.85 -1.64 20.53
C ASP A 119 -6.54 -1.45 21.90
N THR A 120 -7.85 -1.21 21.93
CA THR A 120 -8.57 -0.94 23.20
C THR A 120 -9.13 -2.19 23.89
N SER A 121 -8.93 -3.40 23.33
CA SER A 121 -9.38 -4.67 23.93
C SER A 121 -8.29 -5.46 24.67
N SER A 122 -7.26 -4.78 25.18
CA SER A 122 -6.33 -5.34 26.17
C SER A 122 -6.47 -4.57 27.48
N GLY A 123 -7.57 -4.82 28.19
CA GLY A 123 -7.83 -4.37 29.56
C GLY A 123 -8.28 -5.54 30.41
#